data_AF-A0A183F5Q7-F1
#
_entry.id   AF-A0A183F5Q7-F1
#
_cell.length_a   1.000
_cell.length_b   1.000
_cell.length_c   1.000
_cell.angle_alpha   90.00
_cell.angle_beta   90.00
_cell.angle_gamma   90.00
#
_symmetry.space_group_name_H-M   'P 1'
#
loop_
_entity.id
_entity.type
_entity.pdbx_description
1 polymer ?
#
loop_
_entity_poly.entity_id
_entity_poly.type
_entity_poly.pdbx_seq_one_letter_code
_entity_poly.pdbx_strand_id
1 'polypeptide(L)'
;IYSLGIGNDISFDEEIQAFNNYSCRIYGYNKRVIQKDLRARYKEINGEFAALQIAPVTQKHKNNYALNDLVKFNKDETVEFLKMDIEQSEHDTLMPFLEEYRVCQLFVEIHGEAQKHTSLLQRIASLDYALFSFEPNPYCKYCCEYSFIHLDCMQRYGASVSKLYLKDIVPALN
;
A
#
# COMPACT_ATOMS: atom_id res chain seq x y z
N ILE A 1 4.63 -5.92 -7.34
CA ILE A 1 4.20 -5.84 -5.93
C ILE A 1 5.01 -4.76 -5.26
N TYR A 2 4.37 -3.89 -4.49
CA TYR A 2 5.04 -2.79 -3.80
C TYR A 2 4.77 -2.89 -2.30
N SER A 3 5.83 -2.96 -1.51
CA SER A 3 5.79 -3.05 -0.04
C SER A 3 6.51 -1.82 0.54
N LEU A 4 5.75 -0.95 1.21
CA LEU A 4 6.23 0.34 1.71
C LEU A 4 6.26 0.36 3.25
N GLY A 5 7.32 0.96 3.79
CA GLY A 5 7.62 1.03 5.23
C GLY A 5 7.66 -0.32 5.93
N ILE A 6 8.29 -1.27 5.25
CA ILE A 6 8.56 -2.65 5.67
C ILE A 6 9.13 -2.79 7.09
N GLY A 7 9.82 -1.76 7.60
CA GLY A 7 10.60 -1.91 8.83
C GLY A 7 11.67 -2.99 8.62
N ASN A 8 11.50 -4.13 9.29
CA ASN A 8 12.33 -5.35 9.19
C ASN A 8 11.52 -6.62 8.90
N ASP A 9 10.20 -6.50 8.74
CA ASP A 9 9.32 -7.63 8.55
C ASP A 9 8.92 -7.73 7.08
N ILE A 10 9.42 -8.78 6.44
CA ILE A 10 9.14 -9.11 5.03
C ILE A 10 8.40 -10.45 4.91
N SER A 11 7.76 -10.92 5.98
CA SER A 11 7.02 -12.19 5.99
C SER A 11 6.00 -12.28 4.86
N PHE A 12 5.22 -11.21 4.64
CA PHE A 12 4.30 -11.13 3.50
C PHE A 12 5.02 -11.29 2.15
N ASP A 13 6.11 -10.55 1.94
CA ASP A 13 6.91 -10.58 0.72
C ASP A 13 7.54 -11.98 0.48
N GLU A 14 8.00 -12.63 1.55
CA GLU A 14 8.55 -14.01 1.53
C GLU A 14 7.48 -15.04 1.18
N GLU A 15 6.32 -14.98 1.84
CA GLU A 15 5.21 -15.92 1.64
C GLU A 15 4.59 -15.79 0.25
N ILE A 16 4.37 -14.57 -0.24
CA ILE A 16 3.79 -14.38 -1.58
C ILE A 16 4.75 -14.85 -2.68
N GLN A 17 6.06 -14.69 -2.49
CA GLN A 17 7.05 -15.23 -3.42
C GLN A 17 7.09 -16.76 -3.36
N ALA A 18 7.12 -17.35 -2.17
CA ALA A 18 7.08 -18.81 -2.02
C ALA A 18 5.84 -19.42 -2.69
N PHE A 19 4.67 -18.79 -2.51
CA PHE A 19 3.42 -19.23 -3.14
C PHE A 19 3.46 -19.15 -4.68
N ASN A 20 4.14 -18.13 -5.22
CA ASN A 20 4.23 -17.89 -6.68
C ASN A 20 5.51 -18.46 -7.32
N ASN A 21 6.18 -19.41 -6.67
CA ASN A 21 7.44 -19.99 -7.15
C ASN A 21 8.49 -18.92 -7.49
N TYR A 22 8.57 -17.87 -6.68
CA TYR A 22 9.53 -16.76 -6.78
C TYR A 22 9.43 -15.98 -8.11
N SER A 23 8.26 -15.98 -8.77
CA SER A 23 8.07 -15.35 -10.08
C SER A 23 7.61 -13.89 -10.04
N CYS A 24 7.20 -13.37 -8.88
CA CYS A 24 6.73 -11.99 -8.78
C CYS A 24 7.90 -11.00 -8.87
N ARG A 25 7.65 -9.83 -9.48
CA ARG A 25 8.47 -8.64 -9.26
C ARG A 25 8.00 -7.95 -7.99
N ILE A 26 8.87 -7.88 -6.99
CA ILE A 26 8.56 -7.26 -5.70
C ILE A 26 9.57 -6.15 -5.37
N TYR A 27 9.03 -4.99 -5.03
CA TYR A 27 9.79 -3.79 -4.73
C TYR A 27 9.51 -3.37 -3.29
N GLY A 28 10.56 -3.39 -2.48
CA GLY A 28 10.52 -2.95 -1.10
C GLY A 28 11.13 -1.57 -0.91
N TYR A 29 10.38 -0.66 -0.28
CA TYR A 29 10.86 0.69 0.03
C TYR A 29 10.68 1.02 1.50
N ASN A 30 11.75 1.50 2.13
CA ASN A 30 11.72 1.90 3.54
C ASN A 30 12.55 3.17 3.77
N LYS A 31 12.03 4.13 4.55
CA LYS A 31 12.73 5.38 4.88
C LYS A 31 14.04 5.12 5.62
N ARG A 32 14.01 4.16 6.53
CA ARG A 32 15.14 3.90 7.43
C ARG A 32 16.15 2.99 6.75
N VAL A 33 17.41 3.33 6.93
CA VAL A 33 18.51 2.42 6.65
C VAL A 33 18.48 1.37 7.75
N ILE A 34 17.77 0.26 7.53
CA ILE A 34 17.83 -0.88 8.44
C ILE A 34 18.53 -2.05 7.76
N GLN A 35 19.59 -2.48 8.43
CA GLN A 35 20.49 -3.63 8.21
C GLN A 35 20.89 -3.95 6.77
N LYS A 36 22.21 -4.10 6.53
CA LYS A 36 22.74 -4.66 5.27
C LYS A 36 22.02 -5.95 4.85
N ASP A 37 21.48 -6.68 5.84
CA ASP A 37 20.75 -7.92 5.69
C ASP A 37 19.43 -7.79 4.90
N LEU A 38 18.65 -6.70 5.06
CA LEU A 38 17.33 -6.62 4.42
C LEU A 38 17.42 -6.62 2.89
N ARG A 39 18.43 -5.95 2.33
CA ARG A 39 18.69 -5.98 0.88
C ARG A 39 19.12 -7.38 0.42
N ALA A 40 19.83 -8.14 1.26
CA ALA A 40 20.22 -9.51 0.93
C ALA A 40 19.00 -10.43 0.94
N ARG A 41 18.16 -10.36 1.98
CA ARG A 41 16.90 -11.10 2.08
C ARG A 41 15.95 -10.81 0.93
N TYR A 42 15.78 -9.54 0.52
CA TYR A 42 15.00 -9.21 -0.68
C TYR A 42 15.56 -9.88 -1.95
N LYS A 43 16.88 -9.95 -2.11
CA LYS A 43 17.48 -10.65 -3.27
C LYS A 43 17.24 -12.15 -3.24
N GLU A 44 17.26 -12.78 -2.06
CA GLU A 44 16.98 -14.21 -1.89
C GLU A 44 15.56 -14.56 -2.34
N ILE A 45 14.60 -13.63 -2.20
CA ILE A 45 13.23 -13.78 -2.67
C ILE A 45 12.98 -13.16 -4.05
N ASN A 46 13.99 -12.99 -4.91
CA ASN A 46 13.83 -12.37 -6.24
C ASN A 46 13.15 -10.97 -6.20
N GLY A 47 13.49 -10.18 -5.19
CA GLY A 47 12.99 -8.84 -4.97
C GLY A 47 14.08 -7.77 -5.00
N GLU A 48 13.63 -6.52 -5.11
CA GLU A 48 14.47 -5.34 -5.10
C GLU A 48 14.14 -4.46 -3.89
N PHE A 49 15.17 -3.91 -3.25
CA PHE A 49 15.01 -3.04 -2.09
C PHE A 49 15.77 -1.71 -2.24
N ALA A 50 15.12 -0.61 -1.90
CA ALA A 50 15.76 0.70 -1.76
C ALA A 50 15.39 1.40 -0.46
N ALA A 51 16.40 2.01 0.16
CA ALA A 51 16.21 2.86 1.33
C ALA A 51 15.85 4.28 0.85
N LEU A 52 14.56 4.62 0.87
CA LEU A 52 14.02 5.91 0.40
C LEU A 52 12.73 6.27 1.13
N GLN A 53 12.39 7.55 1.15
CA GLN A 53 11.14 8.06 1.72
C GLN A 53 10.09 8.18 0.62
N ILE A 54 8.90 7.62 0.86
CA ILE A 54 7.72 7.91 0.04
C ILE A 54 7.18 9.29 0.41
N ALA A 55 6.94 10.13 -0.60
CA ALA A 55 6.46 11.50 -0.43
C ALA A 55 5.58 11.90 -1.62
N PRO A 56 4.79 13.00 -1.53
CA PRO A 56 3.88 13.38 -2.61
C PRO A 56 4.59 13.79 -3.90
N VAL A 57 5.84 14.27 -3.80
CA VAL A 57 6.64 14.76 -4.93
C VAL A 57 8.06 14.25 -4.82
N THR A 58 8.63 13.80 -5.95
CA THR A 58 10.03 13.36 -6.00
C THR A 58 10.99 14.53 -5.82
N GLN A 59 11.84 14.40 -4.80
CA GLN A 59 12.97 15.29 -4.51
C GLN A 59 14.21 14.42 -4.27
N LYS A 60 14.84 13.97 -5.37
CA LYS A 60 15.98 13.01 -5.34
C LYS A 60 17.09 13.41 -4.38
N HIS A 61 17.42 14.70 -4.30
CA HIS A 61 18.46 15.23 -3.41
C HIS A 61 18.13 15.09 -1.91
N LYS A 62 16.86 14.87 -1.55
CA LYS A 62 16.40 14.56 -0.18
C LYS A 62 16.06 13.09 0.03
N ASN A 63 16.29 12.24 -0.98
CA ASN A 63 15.89 10.84 -0.98
C ASN A 63 14.36 10.64 -0.81
N ASN A 64 13.57 11.61 -1.28
CA ASN A 64 12.10 11.56 -1.29
C ASN A 64 11.62 11.23 -2.70
N TYR A 65 10.66 10.32 -2.82
CA TYR A 65 10.15 9.84 -4.10
C TYR A 65 8.63 9.74 -4.07
N ALA A 66 7.99 10.24 -5.12
CA ALA A 66 6.60 9.93 -5.43
C ALA A 66 6.48 8.48 -5.87
N LEU A 67 5.46 7.78 -5.38
CA LEU A 67 5.27 6.36 -5.70
C LEU A 67 5.04 6.15 -7.21
N ASN A 68 4.33 7.08 -7.87
CA ASN A 68 4.13 7.09 -9.33
C ASN A 68 5.48 7.05 -10.09
N ASP A 69 6.46 7.84 -9.65
CA ASP A 69 7.78 7.89 -10.29
C ASP A 69 8.57 6.60 -10.08
N LEU A 70 8.38 5.92 -8.94
CA LEU A 70 9.02 4.62 -8.67
C LEU A 70 8.42 3.52 -9.56
N VAL A 71 7.10 3.52 -9.77
CA VAL A 71 6.44 2.58 -10.70
C VAL A 71 6.96 2.78 -12.12
N LYS A 72 7.05 4.04 -12.59
CA LYS A 72 7.64 4.38 -13.89
C LYS A 72 9.11 3.96 -13.99
N PHE A 73 9.89 4.22 -12.95
CA PHE A 73 11.31 3.85 -12.90
C PHE A 73 11.51 2.33 -13.02
N ASN A 74 10.67 1.55 -12.36
CA ASN A 74 10.68 0.09 -12.43
C ASN A 74 10.11 -0.46 -13.73
N LYS A 75 9.55 0.41 -14.60
CA LYS A 75 8.89 0.04 -15.87
C LYS A 75 7.68 -0.88 -15.66
N ASP A 76 7.00 -0.71 -14.54
CA ASP A 76 5.73 -1.37 -14.27
C ASP A 76 4.58 -0.50 -14.81
N GLU A 77 3.56 -1.15 -15.37
CA GLU A 77 2.34 -0.49 -15.87
C GLU A 77 1.15 -0.71 -14.94
N THR A 78 1.22 -1.72 -14.08
CA THR A 78 0.15 -2.11 -13.17
C THR A 78 0.73 -2.51 -11.82
N VAL A 79 -0.08 -2.35 -10.77
CA VAL A 79 0.27 -2.80 -9.43
C VAL A 79 -0.74 -3.83 -8.95
N GLU A 80 -0.29 -5.06 -8.74
CA GLU A 80 -1.16 -6.13 -8.26
C GLU A 80 -1.49 -5.97 -6.77
N PHE A 81 -0.43 -5.75 -5.96
CA PHE A 81 -0.50 -5.58 -4.52
C PHE A 81 0.27 -4.32 -4.11
N LEU A 82 -0.35 -3.49 -3.29
CA LEU A 82 0.27 -2.37 -2.60
C LEU A 82 0.10 -2.56 -1.08
N LYS A 83 1.21 -2.82 -0.37
CA LYS A 83 1.28 -2.75 1.09
C LYS A 83 1.87 -1.39 1.48
N MET A 84 1.18 -0.64 2.33
CA MET A 84 1.56 0.71 2.71
C MET A 84 1.40 0.93 4.22
N ASP A 85 2.52 1.10 4.89
CA ASP A 85 2.61 1.68 6.23
C ASP A 85 3.74 2.71 6.14
N ILE A 86 3.43 4.00 6.16
CA ILE A 86 4.43 5.07 5.91
C ILE A 86 4.26 6.27 6.83
N GLU A 87 3.77 6.03 8.05
CA GLU A 87 3.85 6.96 9.17
C GLU A 87 3.24 8.34 8.85
N GLN A 88 1.94 8.37 8.55
CA GLN A 88 1.12 9.53 8.13
C GLN A 88 1.30 10.01 6.69
N SER A 89 2.32 9.54 5.95
CA SER A 89 2.50 9.98 4.56
C SER A 89 1.40 9.44 3.63
N GLU A 90 0.66 8.40 4.05
CA GLU A 90 -0.45 7.81 3.28
C GLU A 90 -1.54 8.84 2.93
N HIS A 91 -1.79 9.84 3.79
CA HIS A 91 -2.80 10.87 3.57
C HIS A 91 -2.51 11.74 2.35
N ASP A 92 -1.24 11.97 2.06
CA ASP A 92 -0.81 12.87 0.99
C ASP A 92 -0.33 12.12 -0.26
N THR A 93 0.03 10.83 -0.13
CA THR A 93 0.61 10.05 -1.23
C THR A 93 -0.31 9.01 -1.84
N LEU A 94 -1.22 8.42 -1.07
CA LEU A 94 -2.02 7.29 -1.55
C LEU A 94 -2.99 7.71 -2.64
N MET A 95 -3.75 8.78 -2.44
CA MET A 95 -4.79 9.16 -3.39
C MET A 95 -4.24 9.64 -4.75
N PRO A 96 -3.21 10.52 -4.81
CA PRO A 96 -2.56 10.84 -6.08
C PRO A 96 -1.98 9.60 -6.79
N PHE A 97 -1.61 8.56 -6.03
CA PHE A 97 -1.17 7.29 -6.60
C PHE A 97 -2.33 6.50 -7.19
N LEU A 98 -3.41 6.29 -6.44
CA LEU A 98 -4.57 5.50 -6.89
C LEU A 98 -5.34 6.16 -8.06
N GLU A 99 -5.25 7.48 -8.19
CA GLU A 99 -5.81 8.22 -9.34
C GLU A 99 -5.03 7.99 -10.65
N GLU A 100 -3.73 7.62 -10.56
CA GLU A 100 -2.89 7.36 -11.74
C GLU A 100 -2.70 5.85 -11.99
N TYR A 101 -2.57 5.06 -10.94
CA TYR A 101 -2.30 3.63 -10.99
C TYR A 101 -3.39 2.83 -10.29
N ARG A 102 -4.02 1.94 -11.05
CA ARG A 102 -4.94 0.95 -10.50
C ARG A 102 -4.16 -0.12 -9.73
N VAL A 103 -4.53 -0.31 -8.47
CA VAL A 103 -4.07 -1.41 -7.60
C VAL A 103 -5.17 -2.46 -7.49
N CYS A 104 -4.85 -3.75 -7.53
CA CYS A 104 -5.89 -4.75 -7.30
C CYS A 104 -6.20 -5.00 -5.83
N GLN A 105 -5.18 -5.19 -5.02
CA GLN A 105 -5.33 -5.35 -3.57
C GLN A 105 -4.45 -4.33 -2.84
N LEU A 106 -5.09 -3.54 -2.01
CA LEU A 106 -4.48 -2.48 -1.22
C LEU A 106 -4.52 -2.88 0.25
N PHE A 107 -3.36 -2.98 0.88
CA PHE A 107 -3.18 -3.19 2.31
C PHE A 107 -2.56 -1.92 2.89
N VAL A 108 -3.29 -1.17 3.69
CA VAL A 108 -2.83 0.14 4.18
C VAL A 108 -3.05 0.28 5.68
N GLU A 109 -2.01 0.65 6.41
CA GLU A 109 -2.17 1.20 7.75
C GLU A 109 -2.41 2.70 7.66
N ILE A 110 -3.59 3.14 8.09
CA ILE A 110 -3.91 4.56 8.17
C ILE A 110 -3.56 5.05 9.58
N HIS A 111 -2.81 6.14 9.64
CA HIS A 111 -2.40 6.82 10.87
C HIS A 111 -3.22 8.09 11.10
N GLY A 112 -3.63 8.35 12.34
CA GLY A 112 -4.26 9.59 12.77
C GLY A 112 -5.62 9.41 13.42
N GLU A 113 -6.32 10.52 13.61
CA GLU A 113 -7.62 10.49 14.27
C GLU A 113 -8.74 10.00 13.34
N ALA A 114 -9.89 9.63 13.93
CA ALA A 114 -11.03 9.08 13.21
C ALA A 114 -11.49 9.91 12.00
N GLN A 115 -11.36 11.25 12.06
CA GLN A 115 -11.67 12.13 10.93
C GLN A 115 -10.75 11.91 9.72
N LYS A 116 -9.44 11.76 9.96
CA LYS A 116 -8.46 11.47 8.91
C LYS A 116 -8.71 10.10 8.29
N HIS A 117 -9.01 9.10 9.12
CA HIS A 117 -9.39 7.76 8.65
C HIS A 117 -10.62 7.85 7.74
N THR A 118 -11.72 8.43 8.24
CA THR A 118 -12.98 8.52 7.51
C THR A 118 -12.80 9.21 6.16
N SER A 119 -12.06 10.33 6.13
CA SER A 119 -11.76 11.06 4.90
C SER A 119 -11.02 10.19 3.87
N LEU A 120 -9.94 9.50 4.28
CA LEU A 120 -9.17 8.66 3.38
C LEU A 120 -9.96 7.42 2.91
N LEU A 121 -10.69 6.77 3.83
CA LEU A 121 -11.55 5.63 3.53
C LEU A 121 -12.63 5.96 2.49
N GLN A 122 -13.28 7.13 2.61
CA GLN A 122 -14.27 7.60 1.64
C GLN A 122 -13.64 7.84 0.26
N ARG A 123 -12.46 8.45 0.23
CA ARG A 123 -11.74 8.69 -1.03
C ARG A 123 -11.33 7.39 -1.72
N ILE A 124 -10.79 6.41 -0.97
CA ILE A 124 -10.49 5.07 -1.50
C ILE A 124 -11.76 4.41 -2.07
N ALA A 125 -12.87 4.45 -1.34
CA ALA A 125 -14.13 3.87 -1.77
C ALA A 125 -14.72 4.52 -3.05
N SER A 126 -14.47 5.81 -3.25
CA SER A 126 -14.88 6.53 -4.46
C SER A 126 -14.13 6.08 -5.73
N LEU A 127 -12.99 5.41 -5.56
CA LEU A 127 -12.21 4.80 -6.65
C LEU A 127 -12.49 3.30 -6.82
N ASP A 128 -13.71 2.86 -6.50
CA ASP A 128 -14.17 1.48 -6.68
C ASP A 128 -13.33 0.42 -5.94
N TYR A 129 -12.87 0.77 -4.74
CA TYR A 129 -12.28 -0.19 -3.80
C TYR A 129 -13.31 -0.62 -2.75
N ALA A 130 -13.50 -1.93 -2.62
CA ALA A 130 -14.31 -2.53 -1.57
C ALA A 130 -13.43 -2.91 -0.38
N LEU A 131 -13.76 -2.41 0.81
CA LEU A 131 -13.17 -2.84 2.08
C LEU A 131 -13.59 -4.28 2.38
N PHE A 132 -12.64 -5.18 2.65
CA PHE A 132 -12.93 -6.57 3.02
C PHE A 132 -12.32 -7.01 4.34
N SER A 133 -11.33 -6.28 4.88
CA SER A 133 -10.77 -6.54 6.21
C SER A 133 -10.28 -5.26 6.87
N PHE A 134 -10.32 -5.21 8.19
CA PHE A 134 -9.63 -4.19 8.98
C PHE A 134 -9.16 -4.77 10.32
N GLU A 135 -8.03 -4.27 10.81
CA GLU A 135 -7.44 -4.71 12.08
C GLU A 135 -6.91 -3.49 12.86
N PRO A 136 -7.49 -3.16 14.03
CA PRO A 136 -6.97 -2.10 14.88
C PRO A 136 -5.57 -2.45 15.38
N ASN A 137 -4.62 -1.51 15.29
CA ASN A 137 -3.26 -1.76 15.75
C ASN A 137 -3.19 -1.64 17.29
N PRO A 138 -2.83 -2.72 18.03
CA PRO A 138 -2.76 -2.67 19.49
C PRO A 138 -1.64 -1.79 20.05
N TYR A 139 -0.62 -1.48 19.24
CA TYR A 139 0.54 -0.66 19.62
C TYR A 139 0.42 0.80 19.18
N CYS A 140 -0.52 1.13 18.29
CA CYS A 140 -0.81 2.49 17.89
C CYS A 140 -2.30 2.80 18.08
N LYS A 141 -2.61 3.60 19.11
CA LYS A 141 -3.98 4.03 19.46
C LYS A 141 -4.73 4.73 18.33
N TYR A 142 -3.98 5.29 17.37
CA TYR A 142 -4.48 6.08 16.25
C TYR A 142 -4.13 5.43 14.92
N CYS A 143 -3.91 4.11 14.88
CA CYS A 143 -3.63 3.40 13.64
C CYS A 143 -4.57 2.21 13.48
N CYS A 144 -4.90 1.90 12.24
CA CYS A 144 -5.69 0.74 11.87
C CYS A 144 -5.27 0.29 10.48
N GLU A 145 -5.11 -1.02 10.33
CA GLU A 145 -4.84 -1.65 9.05
C GLU A 145 -6.17 -1.90 8.32
N TYR A 146 -6.18 -1.67 7.02
CA TYR A 146 -7.34 -1.88 6.15
C TYR A 146 -6.91 -2.60 4.88
N SER A 147 -7.76 -3.54 4.45
CA SER A 147 -7.55 -4.31 3.22
C SER A 147 -8.69 -4.08 2.25
N PHE A 148 -8.35 -3.67 1.04
CA PHE A 148 -9.29 -3.40 -0.04
C PHE A 148 -9.00 -4.22 -1.28
N ILE A 149 -10.05 -4.50 -2.03
CA ILE A 149 -9.98 -5.06 -3.38
C ILE A 149 -10.68 -4.11 -4.36
N HIS A 150 -10.03 -3.80 -5.48
CA HIS A 150 -10.68 -3.05 -6.56
C HIS A 150 -11.75 -3.92 -7.23
N LEU A 151 -12.93 -3.36 -7.50
CA LEU A 151 -14.09 -4.12 -7.98
C LEU A 151 -13.81 -4.93 -9.25
N ASP A 152 -13.08 -4.34 -10.22
CA ASP A 152 -12.67 -5.04 -11.46
C ASP A 152 -11.76 -6.25 -11.23
N CYS A 153 -11.10 -6.36 -10.08
CA CYS A 153 -10.22 -7.49 -9.77
C CYS A 153 -10.99 -8.66 -9.14
N MET A 154 -12.20 -8.42 -8.62
CA MET A 154 -12.93 -9.41 -7.83
C MET A 154 -13.17 -10.71 -8.60
N GLN A 155 -13.62 -10.61 -9.85
CA GLN A 155 -13.86 -11.79 -10.68
C GLN A 155 -12.59 -12.64 -10.86
N ARG A 156 -11.44 -11.99 -11.09
CA ARG A 156 -10.16 -12.69 -11.26
C ARG A 156 -9.71 -13.40 -9.99
N TYR A 157 -10.07 -12.86 -8.82
CA TYR A 157 -9.80 -13.47 -7.52
C TYR A 157 -10.89 -14.43 -7.04
N GLY A 158 -11.93 -14.69 -7.85
CA GLY A 158 -13.07 -15.52 -7.44
C GLY A 158 -13.88 -14.92 -6.28
N ALA A 159 -13.77 -13.61 -6.06
CA ALA A 159 -14.48 -12.89 -5.00
C ALA A 159 -15.82 -12.34 -5.50
N SER A 160 -16.80 -12.22 -4.60
CA SER A 160 -18.12 -11.65 -4.87
C SER A 160 -18.44 -10.52 -3.90
N VAL A 161 -19.04 -9.44 -4.39
CA VAL A 161 -19.50 -8.33 -3.54
C VAL A 161 -20.70 -8.79 -2.73
N SER A 162 -20.59 -8.73 -1.40
CA SER A 162 -21.76 -8.84 -0.51
C SER A 162 -22.39 -7.48 -0.25
N LYS A 163 -21.59 -6.47 0.13
CA LYS A 163 -22.04 -5.11 0.43
C LYS A 163 -20.90 -4.10 0.35
N LEU A 164 -21.19 -2.87 -0.07
CA LEU A 164 -20.24 -1.75 -0.10
C LEU A 164 -20.55 -0.77 1.03
N TYR A 165 -19.85 -0.91 2.16
CA TYR A 165 -20.16 -0.14 3.37
C TYR A 165 -19.73 1.33 3.32
N LEU A 166 -18.75 1.68 2.47
CA LEU A 166 -18.12 3.00 2.44
C LEU A 166 -18.57 3.90 1.29
N LYS A 167 -19.20 3.33 0.25
CA LYS A 167 -19.52 4.05 -1.01
C LYS A 167 -20.75 4.96 -0.90
N ASP A 168 -21.68 4.62 -0.01
CA ASP A 168 -22.96 5.32 0.14
C ASP A 168 -23.03 6.20 1.41
N ILE A 169 -21.90 6.45 2.08
CA ILE A 169 -21.85 7.28 3.29
C ILE A 169 -21.83 8.76 2.86
N VAL A 170 -22.97 9.44 2.99
CA VAL A 170 -23.03 10.91 2.92
C VAL A 170 -22.32 11.48 4.15
N PRO A 171 -21.29 12.33 4.02
CA PRO A 171 -20.68 12.98 5.17
C PRO A 171 -21.74 13.75 5.95
N ALA A 172 -21.75 13.62 7.28
CA ALA A 172 -22.50 14.56 8.10
C ALA A 172 -21.92 15.95 7.80
N LEU A 173 -22.74 16.82 7.19
CA LEU A 173 -22.39 18.22 6.99
C LEU A 173 -22.12 18.82 8.36
N ASN A 174 -20.86 19.22 8.60
CA ASN A 174 -20.48 20.06 9.74
C ASN A 174 -20.79 21.52 9.41
#